data_AF-A0A2G8L8K9-F1
#
_entry.id   AF-A0A2G8L8K9-F1
#
_cell.length_a   1.000
_cell.length_b   1.000
_cell.length_c   1.000
_cell.angle_alpha   90.00
_cell.angle_beta   90.00
_cell.angle_gamma   90.00
#
_symmetry.space_group_name_H-M   'P 1'
#
loop_
_entity.id
_entity.type
_entity.pdbx_description
1 polymer ?
#
loop_
_entity_poly.entity_id
_entity_poly.type
_entity_poly.pdbx_seq_one_letter_code
_entity_poly.pdbx_strand_id
1 'polypeptide(L)'
;WRRLQSQIGTGYTLLCLAIGNVITAYGVQIVSVKEGGSVTLDCGVKTTEVGRNLKWDVLTNGQDAQLAFNVDGTILCNIELNDCTLYPNGSIVLRNLTVEDGGNTYRCQLGDETGYKYYSDHLLTVSSGINNRPFFEGQTHSSIAFEEPTGVIYAYSTPSCKDVEDGVLSVSCTPLSGVLVYQEYKYVTCSCTDSEGEMSNFQMNVTKHDSQTGLPPAASIVVCTLLVVLLIITVVLACLLQKIYDD
;
A
#
# COMPACT_ATOMS: atom_id res chain seq x y z
N TRP A 1 -18.67 24.79 -15.16
CA TRP A 1 -18.29 24.99 -13.75
C TRP A 1 -18.92 23.91 -12.87
N ARG A 2 -18.18 22.83 -12.62
CA ARG A 2 -17.87 22.22 -11.31
C ARG A 2 -17.37 20.79 -11.54
N ARG A 3 -16.11 20.58 -11.14
CA ARG A 3 -15.48 19.28 -10.89
C ARG A 3 -16.21 18.59 -9.74
N LEU A 4 -16.27 17.26 -9.75
CA LEU A 4 -16.11 16.43 -8.55
C LEU A 4 -15.37 15.14 -8.94
N GLN A 5 -14.38 14.81 -8.11
CA GLN A 5 -13.40 13.74 -8.30
C GLN A 5 -13.92 12.37 -7.87
N SER A 6 -13.28 11.35 -8.44
CA SER A 6 -13.11 9.96 -7.99
C SER A 6 -13.27 9.72 -6.48
N GLN A 7 -14.08 8.71 -6.14
CA GLN A 7 -13.80 7.75 -5.07
C GLN A 7 -14.22 6.36 -5.55
N ILE A 8 -13.23 5.47 -5.56
CA ILE A 8 -13.33 4.05 -5.75
C ILE A 8 -14.12 3.47 -4.56
N GLY A 9 -15.23 2.83 -4.84
CA GLY A 9 -16.03 2.09 -3.87
C GLY A 9 -16.56 0.84 -4.56
N THR A 10 -16.12 -0.31 -4.08
CA THR A 10 -16.50 -1.66 -4.49
C THR A 10 -18.00 -1.80 -4.66
N GLY A 11 -18.44 -2.05 -5.89
CA GLY A 11 -19.85 -2.25 -6.24
C GLY A 11 -19.99 -3.33 -7.30
N TYR A 12 -19.79 -4.59 -6.92
CA TYR A 12 -20.28 -5.70 -7.72
C TYR A 12 -21.80 -5.60 -7.77
N THR A 13 -22.35 -5.28 -8.94
CA THR A 13 -23.79 -5.30 -9.18
C THR A 13 -24.24 -6.75 -9.23
N LEU A 14 -24.58 -7.31 -8.07
CA LEU A 14 -25.23 -8.61 -7.92
C LEU A 14 -26.65 -8.52 -8.50
N LEU A 15 -26.81 -8.86 -9.77
CA LEU A 15 -28.13 -9.23 -10.31
C LEU A 15 -28.35 -10.73 -10.03
N CYS A 16 -28.69 -11.05 -8.78
CA CYS A 16 -29.10 -12.41 -8.41
C CYS A 16 -30.51 -12.69 -8.92
N LEU A 17 -30.62 -13.40 -10.04
CA LEU A 17 -31.77 -14.25 -10.32
C LEU A 17 -31.37 -15.69 -9.99
N ALA A 18 -31.70 -16.09 -8.76
CA ALA A 18 -31.51 -17.45 -8.28
C ALA A 18 -32.59 -18.36 -8.87
N ILE A 19 -32.24 -19.15 -9.90
CA ILE A 19 -32.91 -20.41 -10.21
C ILE A 19 -31.88 -21.38 -10.80
N GLY A 20 -31.48 -22.39 -10.03
CA GLY A 20 -30.82 -23.62 -10.53
C GLY A 20 -29.34 -23.54 -10.92
N ASN A 21 -28.52 -24.23 -10.12
CA ASN A 21 -27.24 -24.87 -10.46
C ASN A 21 -26.10 -24.03 -11.09
N VAL A 22 -25.06 -23.85 -10.27
CA VAL A 22 -23.66 -23.57 -10.64
C VAL A 22 -23.47 -22.35 -11.55
N ILE A 23 -23.21 -21.20 -10.93
CA ILE A 23 -22.48 -20.13 -11.62
C ILE A 23 -21.03 -20.60 -11.70
N THR A 24 -20.65 -21.31 -12.76
CA THR A 24 -19.25 -21.37 -13.16
C THR A 24 -18.92 -19.97 -13.68
N ALA A 25 -18.40 -19.13 -12.80
CA ALA A 25 -17.68 -17.95 -13.24
C ALA A 25 -16.46 -18.49 -14.00
N TYR A 26 -16.51 -18.45 -15.34
CA TYR A 26 -15.36 -18.68 -16.20
C TYR A 26 -14.41 -17.48 -16.04
N GLY A 27 -13.81 -17.38 -14.86
CA GLY A 27 -12.80 -16.40 -14.52
C GLY A 27 -11.46 -16.93 -14.97
N VAL A 28 -10.68 -16.09 -15.64
CA VAL A 28 -9.27 -16.36 -15.90
C VAL A 28 -8.55 -16.54 -14.55
N GLN A 29 -7.87 -17.65 -14.35
CA GLN A 29 -7.07 -17.88 -13.14
C GLN A 29 -5.75 -17.12 -13.25
N ILE A 30 -5.47 -16.21 -12.32
CA ILE A 30 -4.20 -15.49 -12.30
C ILE A 30 -3.16 -16.35 -11.58
N VAL A 31 -2.03 -16.56 -12.23
CA VAL A 31 -0.92 -17.36 -11.75
C VAL A 31 0.32 -16.47 -11.71
N SER A 32 0.89 -16.27 -10.52
CA SER A 32 2.05 -15.39 -10.31
C SER A 32 3.28 -16.17 -9.94
N VAL A 33 4.41 -15.82 -10.55
CA VAL A 33 5.70 -16.50 -10.37
C VAL A 33 6.84 -15.49 -10.48
N LYS A 34 7.92 -15.69 -9.73
CA LYS A 34 9.15 -14.90 -9.86
C LYS A 34 9.97 -15.40 -11.05
N GLU A 35 10.74 -14.54 -11.68
CA GLU A 35 11.67 -14.87 -12.76
C GLU A 35 12.65 -15.97 -12.31
N GLY A 36 12.93 -16.90 -13.23
CA GLY A 36 13.63 -18.17 -12.97
C GLY A 36 12.74 -19.23 -12.27
N GLY A 37 11.54 -18.86 -11.83
CA GLY A 37 10.60 -19.75 -11.16
C GLY A 37 9.92 -20.74 -12.10
N SER A 38 9.14 -21.65 -11.51
CA SER A 38 8.34 -22.66 -12.23
C SER A 38 6.93 -22.69 -11.66
N VAL A 39 5.95 -22.99 -12.51
CA VAL A 39 4.54 -23.05 -12.08
C VAL A 39 3.77 -24.15 -12.79
N THR A 40 2.76 -24.70 -12.10
CA THR A 40 1.84 -25.68 -12.67
C THR A 40 0.53 -24.97 -13.05
N LEU A 41 0.13 -25.08 -14.31
CA LEU A 41 -1.17 -24.64 -14.80
C LEU A 41 -2.10 -25.86 -14.83
N ASP A 42 -3.12 -25.84 -13.98
CA ASP A 42 -3.98 -26.99 -13.77
C ASP A 42 -5.16 -27.01 -14.74
N CYS A 43 -5.19 -27.98 -15.66
CA CYS A 43 -6.40 -28.28 -16.42
C CYS A 43 -7.29 -29.31 -15.70
N GLY A 44 -6.78 -30.13 -14.77
CA GLY A 44 -7.59 -31.05 -13.98
C GLY A 44 -8.35 -32.11 -14.78
N VAL A 45 -7.91 -32.46 -15.99
CA VAL A 45 -8.57 -33.40 -16.90
C VAL A 45 -7.66 -34.59 -17.22
N LYS A 46 -8.12 -35.81 -16.89
CA LYS A 46 -7.37 -37.02 -17.23
C LYS A 46 -7.19 -37.15 -18.75
N THR A 47 -5.94 -37.24 -19.20
CA THR A 47 -5.58 -37.38 -20.63
C THR A 47 -5.63 -38.83 -21.11
N THR A 48 -5.94 -39.77 -20.23
CA THR A 48 -5.95 -41.22 -20.52
C THR A 48 -7.30 -41.74 -21.00
N GLU A 49 -8.31 -40.89 -21.17
CA GLU A 49 -9.64 -41.30 -21.66
C GLU A 49 -9.65 -41.33 -23.20
N VAL A 50 -10.02 -42.48 -23.78
CA VAL A 50 -10.07 -42.68 -25.24
C VAL A 50 -11.09 -41.74 -25.89
N GLY A 51 -10.68 -41.06 -26.97
CA GLY A 51 -11.53 -40.12 -27.71
C GLY A 51 -11.55 -38.69 -27.15
N ARG A 52 -10.76 -38.41 -26.09
CA ARG A 52 -10.59 -37.07 -25.51
C ARG A 52 -9.20 -36.54 -25.83
N ASN A 53 -9.14 -35.54 -26.70
CA ASN A 53 -7.91 -34.82 -27.01
C ASN A 53 -7.83 -33.57 -26.13
N LEU A 54 -6.60 -33.17 -25.80
CA LEU A 54 -6.31 -31.99 -25.01
C LEU A 54 -5.45 -31.05 -25.84
N LYS A 55 -5.80 -29.77 -25.82
CA LYS A 55 -5.08 -28.69 -26.48
C LYS A 55 -4.79 -27.56 -25.50
N TRP A 56 -3.56 -27.07 -25.51
CA TRP A 56 -3.19 -25.81 -24.85
C TRP A 56 -2.84 -24.78 -25.90
N ASP A 57 -3.48 -23.61 -25.83
CA ASP A 57 -3.16 -22.44 -26.66
C ASP A 57 -2.59 -21.33 -25.79
N VAL A 58 -1.60 -20.58 -26.31
CA VAL A 58 -1.13 -19.33 -25.73
C VAL A 58 -1.77 -18.17 -26.46
N LEU A 59 -2.51 -17.36 -25.72
CA LEU A 59 -3.12 -16.12 -26.19
C LEU A 59 -2.20 -14.98 -25.74
N THR A 60 -1.47 -14.40 -26.70
CA THR A 60 -0.63 -13.22 -26.48
C THR A 60 -1.41 -11.97 -26.88
N ASN A 61 -1.00 -10.80 -26.37
CA ASN A 61 -1.70 -9.51 -26.49
C ASN A 61 -1.98 -9.08 -27.96
N GLY A 62 -3.05 -9.63 -28.56
CA GLY A 62 -3.52 -9.30 -29.92
C GLY A 62 -2.88 -10.09 -31.08
N GLN A 63 -2.26 -11.24 -30.84
CA GLN A 63 -1.84 -12.17 -31.90
C GLN A 63 -2.68 -13.45 -31.89
N ASP A 64 -2.68 -14.17 -33.03
CA ASP A 64 -3.34 -15.46 -33.15
C ASP A 64 -2.82 -16.45 -32.09
N ALA A 65 -3.72 -17.30 -31.60
CA ALA A 65 -3.42 -18.31 -30.59
C ALA A 65 -2.29 -19.23 -31.08
N GLN A 66 -1.16 -19.23 -30.38
CA GLN A 66 -0.07 -20.17 -30.66
C GLN A 66 -0.33 -21.50 -29.95
N LEU A 67 -0.09 -22.62 -30.64
CA LEU A 67 -0.29 -23.94 -30.05
C LEU A 67 0.85 -24.27 -29.07
N ALA A 68 0.54 -24.33 -27.77
CA ALA A 68 1.49 -24.78 -26.75
C ALA A 68 1.62 -26.31 -26.71
N PHE A 69 0.50 -27.02 -26.86
CA PHE A 69 0.48 -28.48 -26.73
C PHE A 69 -0.74 -29.14 -27.39
N ASN A 70 -0.57 -30.31 -28.01
CA ASN A 70 -1.64 -31.12 -28.58
C ASN A 70 -1.43 -32.62 -28.34
N VAL A 71 -2.46 -33.30 -27.83
CA VAL A 71 -2.43 -34.75 -27.51
C VAL A 71 -2.76 -35.64 -28.72
N ASP A 72 -3.17 -35.08 -29.86
CA ASP A 72 -3.42 -35.85 -31.09
C ASP A 72 -2.14 -36.44 -31.75
N GLY A 73 -0.98 -36.31 -31.10
CA GLY A 73 0.20 -37.15 -31.32
C GLY A 73 1.42 -36.43 -31.89
N THR A 74 1.34 -35.14 -32.23
CA THR A 74 2.49 -34.44 -32.82
C THR A 74 2.50 -32.95 -32.46
N ILE A 75 3.05 -32.61 -31.29
CA ILE A 75 4.12 -31.63 -31.06
C ILE A 75 4.23 -31.40 -29.55
N LEU A 76 5.42 -31.74 -29.04
CA LEU A 76 5.92 -31.44 -27.71
C LEU A 76 6.41 -29.99 -27.69
N CYS A 77 5.99 -29.20 -26.69
CA CYS A 77 6.49 -27.87 -26.32
C CYS A 77 7.24 -27.15 -27.45
N ASN A 78 6.53 -26.38 -28.28
CA ASN A 78 7.19 -25.59 -29.32
C ASN A 78 8.26 -24.68 -28.68
N ILE A 79 9.40 -24.59 -29.35
CA ILE A 79 10.75 -24.19 -28.92
C ILE A 79 10.86 -22.76 -28.33
N GLU A 80 9.77 -22.00 -28.31
CA GLU A 80 9.69 -20.65 -27.74
C GLU A 80 9.16 -20.62 -26.30
N LEU A 81 8.52 -21.71 -25.83
CA LEU A 81 8.08 -21.87 -24.44
C LEU A 81 9.11 -22.72 -23.71
N ASN A 82 10.07 -22.09 -23.04
CA ASN A 82 11.14 -22.81 -22.36
C ASN A 82 10.58 -23.83 -21.35
N ASP A 83 11.01 -25.08 -21.52
CA ASP A 83 10.94 -26.20 -20.57
C ASP A 83 9.55 -26.49 -19.96
N CYS A 84 8.58 -26.86 -20.82
CA CYS A 84 7.26 -27.32 -20.37
C CYS A 84 7.13 -28.85 -20.19
N THR A 85 6.33 -29.30 -19.21
CA THR A 85 6.05 -30.72 -18.95
C THR A 85 4.55 -30.97 -18.80
N LEU A 86 3.98 -31.93 -19.54
CA LEU A 86 2.58 -32.35 -19.37
C LEU A 86 2.44 -33.48 -18.33
N TYR A 87 1.49 -33.33 -17.42
CA TYR A 87 1.09 -34.38 -16.48
C TYR A 87 -0.11 -35.21 -16.99
N PRO A 88 -0.29 -36.45 -16.49
CA PRO A 88 -1.41 -37.31 -16.87
C PRO A 88 -2.82 -36.75 -16.58
N ASN A 89 -2.91 -35.72 -15.72
CA ASN A 89 -4.13 -34.97 -15.44
C ASN A 89 -4.29 -33.73 -16.34
N GLY A 90 -3.54 -33.65 -17.44
CA GLY A 90 -3.66 -32.60 -18.46
C GLY A 90 -3.07 -31.25 -18.06
N SER A 91 -2.59 -31.13 -16.82
CA SER A 91 -1.90 -29.95 -16.32
C SER A 91 -0.52 -29.84 -16.95
N ILE A 92 -0.07 -28.61 -17.20
CA ILE A 92 1.28 -28.33 -17.71
C ILE A 92 2.10 -27.64 -16.64
N VAL A 93 3.38 -27.97 -16.55
CA VAL A 93 4.36 -27.20 -15.77
C VAL A 93 5.19 -26.38 -16.71
N LEU A 94 5.29 -25.08 -16.46
CA LEU A 94 6.21 -24.16 -17.10
C LEU A 94 7.41 -23.94 -16.16
N ARG A 95 8.62 -23.91 -16.70
CA ARG A 95 9.86 -23.80 -15.91
C ARG A 95 10.73 -22.68 -16.42
N ASN A 96 11.59 -22.18 -15.54
CA ASN A 96 12.58 -21.15 -15.86
C ASN A 96 11.96 -19.93 -16.55
N LEU A 97 10.85 -19.45 -16.00
CA LEU A 97 10.05 -18.37 -16.58
C LEU A 97 10.77 -17.03 -16.49
N THR A 98 10.67 -16.23 -17.53
CA THR A 98 11.23 -14.88 -17.66
C THR A 98 10.13 -13.84 -17.63
N VAL A 99 10.47 -12.57 -17.41
CA VAL A 99 9.48 -11.48 -17.47
C VAL A 99 8.77 -11.38 -18.82
N GLU A 100 9.39 -11.83 -19.90
CA GLU A 100 8.82 -11.84 -21.25
C GLU A 100 7.71 -12.90 -21.40
N ASP A 101 7.73 -13.95 -20.57
CA ASP A 101 6.68 -14.97 -20.54
C ASP A 101 5.40 -14.47 -19.84
N GLY A 102 5.49 -13.38 -19.09
CA GLY A 102 4.39 -12.73 -18.37
C GLY A 102 3.41 -12.00 -19.29
N GLY A 103 2.14 -11.94 -18.87
CA GLY A 103 1.05 -11.33 -19.64
C GLY A 103 0.37 -12.27 -20.63
N ASN A 104 0.91 -13.47 -20.81
CA ASN A 104 0.33 -14.50 -21.67
C ASN A 104 -0.81 -15.26 -20.97
N THR A 105 -1.87 -15.55 -21.70
CA THR A 105 -2.97 -16.40 -21.20
C THR A 105 -2.87 -17.80 -21.81
N TYR A 106 -2.74 -18.81 -20.96
CA TYR A 106 -2.71 -20.21 -21.35
C TYR A 106 -4.11 -20.79 -21.25
N ARG A 107 -4.64 -21.22 -22.40
CA ARG A 107 -6.00 -21.76 -22.54
C ARG A 107 -5.98 -23.26 -22.69
N CYS A 108 -6.55 -23.98 -21.72
CA CYS A 108 -6.84 -25.39 -21.85
C CYS A 108 -8.15 -25.59 -22.63
N GLN A 109 -8.12 -26.50 -23.60
CA GLN A 109 -9.27 -26.89 -24.41
C GLN A 109 -9.38 -28.41 -24.51
N LEU A 110 -10.60 -28.90 -24.48
CA LEU A 110 -10.92 -30.32 -24.62
C LEU A 110 -11.55 -30.55 -25.98
N GLY A 111 -11.04 -31.52 -26.70
CA GLY A 111 -11.57 -31.88 -28.00
C GLY A 111 -11.88 -33.35 -28.17
N ASP A 112 -12.59 -33.62 -29.25
CA ASP A 112 -12.89 -34.95 -29.77
C ASP A 112 -12.71 -34.91 -31.31
N GLU A 113 -13.22 -35.92 -32.01
CA GLU A 113 -13.18 -35.98 -33.48
C GLU A 113 -13.87 -34.79 -34.18
N THR A 114 -14.69 -34.01 -33.45
CA THR A 114 -15.45 -32.87 -33.97
C THR A 114 -14.77 -31.52 -33.73
N GLY A 115 -13.69 -31.47 -32.94
CA GLY A 115 -12.91 -30.26 -32.67
C GLY A 115 -12.73 -29.98 -31.17
N TYR A 116 -12.20 -28.81 -30.84
CA TYR A 116 -11.84 -28.40 -29.46
C TYR A 116 -12.83 -27.37 -28.87
N LYS A 117 -13.13 -27.51 -27.58
CA LYS A 117 -13.98 -26.62 -26.80
C LYS A 117 -13.21 -26.04 -25.62
N TYR A 118 -13.52 -24.79 -25.31
CA TYR A 118 -12.99 -24.07 -24.16
C TYR A 118 -13.18 -24.85 -22.84
N TYR A 119 -12.17 -24.85 -21.98
CA TYR A 119 -12.23 -25.45 -20.66
C TYR A 119 -11.77 -24.49 -19.54
N SER A 120 -10.53 -24.01 -19.58
CA SER A 120 -9.98 -23.08 -18.60
C SER A 120 -8.96 -22.12 -19.20
N ASP A 121 -8.81 -20.94 -18.59
CA ASP A 121 -7.76 -19.96 -18.91
C ASP A 121 -6.92 -19.66 -17.67
N HIS A 122 -5.61 -19.56 -17.86
CA HIS A 122 -4.64 -19.16 -16.84
C HIS A 122 -3.81 -17.97 -17.34
N LEU A 123 -3.94 -16.82 -16.69
CA LEU A 123 -3.12 -15.65 -16.96
C LEU A 123 -1.81 -15.77 -16.17
N LEU A 124 -0.70 -15.88 -16.88
CA LEU A 124 0.63 -15.91 -16.28
C LEU A 124 1.12 -14.49 -16.01
N THR A 125 1.62 -14.25 -14.80
CA THR A 125 2.29 -13.02 -14.40
C THR A 125 3.67 -13.38 -13.87
N VAL A 126 4.73 -12.88 -14.52
CA VAL A 126 6.11 -13.10 -14.12
C VAL A 126 6.70 -11.79 -13.64
N SER A 127 7.17 -11.73 -12.40
CA SER A 127 7.92 -10.58 -11.88
C SER A 127 9.43 -10.86 -11.97
N SER A 128 10.27 -9.85 -12.24
CA SER A 128 11.73 -10.01 -12.41
C SER A 128 12.47 -10.55 -11.17
N GLY A 129 11.78 -10.71 -10.04
CA GLY A 129 12.38 -11.18 -8.79
C GLY A 129 13.42 -10.23 -8.19
N ILE A 130 13.70 -9.09 -8.83
CA ILE A 130 14.46 -7.99 -8.23
C ILE A 130 13.50 -7.31 -7.26
N ASN A 131 13.59 -7.68 -5.99
CA ASN A 131 12.87 -6.97 -4.93
C ASN A 131 13.30 -5.51 -4.92
N ASN A 132 12.37 -4.59 -5.16
CA ASN A 132 12.69 -3.19 -5.00
C ASN A 132 12.84 -2.88 -3.50
N ARG A 133 13.62 -1.83 -3.21
CA ARG A 133 13.65 -1.33 -1.84
C ARG A 133 12.38 -0.49 -1.63
N PRO A 134 11.73 -0.59 -0.46
CA PRO A 134 10.62 0.27 -0.12
C PRO A 134 10.97 1.76 -0.25
N PHE A 135 10.00 2.60 -0.55
CA PHE A 135 10.17 4.04 -0.64
C PHE A 135 9.03 4.77 0.08
N PHE A 136 9.35 5.95 0.62
CA PHE A 136 8.35 6.81 1.24
C PHE A 136 7.73 7.74 0.20
N GLU A 137 6.39 7.77 0.15
CA GLU A 137 5.63 8.66 -0.73
C GLU A 137 5.48 10.06 -0.11
N GLY A 138 5.60 11.10 -0.95
CA GLY A 138 5.37 12.48 -0.51
C GLY A 138 6.44 12.96 0.47
N GLN A 139 7.53 13.52 -0.05
CA GLN A 139 8.67 13.95 0.77
C GLN A 139 8.39 15.17 1.65
N THR A 140 7.22 15.80 1.54
CA THR A 140 6.82 16.93 2.40
C THR A 140 6.04 16.43 3.61
N HIS A 141 6.77 16.04 4.65
CA HIS A 141 6.20 15.80 5.97
C HIS A 141 6.77 16.80 6.97
N SER A 142 5.94 17.25 7.89
CA SER A 142 6.33 18.14 8.98
C SER A 142 6.06 17.46 10.33
N SER A 143 6.90 17.78 11.30
CA SER A 143 6.69 17.37 12.68
C SER A 143 6.89 18.57 13.59
N ILE A 144 6.02 18.69 14.59
CA ILE A 144 6.08 19.75 15.59
C ILE A 144 6.26 19.16 16.98
N ALA A 145 7.06 19.81 17.80
CA ALA A 145 7.26 19.45 19.20
C ALA A 145 6.58 20.48 20.12
N PHE A 146 5.86 19.98 21.11
CA PHE A 146 5.27 20.77 22.20
C PHE A 146 6.04 20.50 23.48
N GLU A 147 6.63 21.55 24.06
CA GLU A 147 7.33 21.46 25.33
C GLU A 147 6.34 21.49 26.50
N GLU A 148 6.45 20.51 27.39
CA GLU A 148 5.66 20.36 28.60
C GLU A 148 6.59 20.40 29.83
N PRO A 149 6.09 20.71 31.05
CA PRO A 149 6.95 20.84 32.24
C PRO A 149 7.80 19.61 32.56
N THR A 150 7.37 18.42 32.13
CA THR A 150 8.02 17.15 32.41
C THR A 150 8.56 16.46 31.15
N GLY A 151 8.44 17.04 29.96
CA GLY A 151 8.87 16.36 28.72
C GLY A 151 8.43 17.05 27.44
N VAL A 152 8.42 16.32 26.34
CA VAL A 152 8.04 16.83 25.02
C VAL A 152 7.05 15.89 24.35
N ILE A 153 6.02 16.46 23.72
CA ILE A 153 5.05 15.72 22.89
C ILE A 153 5.31 16.05 21.42
N TYR A 154 5.39 15.02 20.57
CA TYR A 154 5.62 15.18 19.13
C TYR A 154 4.32 14.95 18.34
N ALA A 155 3.95 15.87 17.46
CA ALA A 155 2.80 15.72 16.58
C ALA A 155 3.24 15.68 15.11
N TYR A 156 2.82 14.62 14.40
CA TYR A 156 3.07 14.42 12.97
C TYR A 156 2.11 13.35 12.42
N SER A 157 1.92 13.33 11.09
CA SER A 157 1.27 12.21 10.41
C SER A 157 2.29 11.15 10.02
N THR A 158 1.99 9.86 10.24
CA THR A 158 2.84 8.77 9.79
C THR A 158 2.94 8.80 8.26
N PRO A 159 4.16 8.84 7.68
CA PRO A 159 4.33 8.87 6.24
C PRO A 159 3.92 7.55 5.59
N SER A 160 3.47 7.60 4.34
CA SER A 160 3.15 6.40 3.55
C SER A 160 4.45 5.77 3.04
N CYS A 161 4.68 4.49 3.32
CA CYS A 161 5.75 3.72 2.71
C CYS A 161 5.14 2.68 1.79
N LYS A 162 5.71 2.57 0.58
CA LYS A 162 5.29 1.60 -0.42
C LYS A 162 6.47 0.83 -0.98
N ASP A 163 6.16 -0.34 -1.46
CA ASP A 163 7.02 -1.15 -2.29
C ASP A 163 6.24 -1.61 -3.54
N VAL A 164 6.96 -1.85 -4.64
CA VAL A 164 6.32 -2.20 -5.92
C VAL A 164 5.72 -3.59 -5.85
N GLU A 165 6.38 -4.51 -5.16
CA GLU A 165 5.98 -5.91 -5.01
C GLU A 165 5.01 -6.10 -3.84
N ASP A 166 5.24 -5.41 -2.71
CA ASP A 166 4.46 -5.61 -1.46
C ASP A 166 3.33 -4.59 -1.25
N GLY A 167 3.28 -3.52 -2.05
CA GLY A 167 2.28 -2.47 -1.90
C GLY A 167 2.52 -1.59 -0.66
N VAL A 168 1.49 -1.31 0.13
CA VAL A 168 1.62 -0.42 1.31
C VAL A 168 2.19 -1.17 2.50
N LEU A 169 3.28 -0.65 3.05
CA LEU A 169 3.99 -1.25 4.17
C LEU A 169 3.68 -0.56 5.51
N SER A 170 3.83 -1.33 6.59
CA SER A 170 3.72 -0.78 7.95
C SER A 170 4.93 0.08 8.28
N VAL A 171 4.67 1.26 8.86
CA VAL A 171 5.69 2.24 9.21
C VAL A 171 5.80 2.36 10.73
N SER A 172 7.03 2.33 11.24
CA SER A 172 7.35 2.58 12.64
C SER A 172 8.15 3.86 12.77
N CYS A 173 7.73 4.78 13.65
CA CYS A 173 8.38 6.08 13.85
C CYS A 173 8.80 6.29 15.31
N THR A 174 9.94 6.95 15.51
CA THR A 174 10.45 7.34 16.83
C THR A 174 10.85 8.82 16.84
N PRO A 175 10.39 9.63 17.82
CA PRO A 175 9.44 9.29 18.90
C PRO A 175 8.01 9.08 18.38
N LEU A 176 7.18 8.29 19.08
CA LEU A 176 5.78 8.07 18.72
C LEU A 176 4.96 9.36 18.80
N SER A 177 4.09 9.60 17.81
CA SER A 177 3.26 10.80 17.82
C SER A 177 2.23 10.78 18.96
N GLY A 178 2.04 11.92 19.61
CA GLY A 178 1.07 12.11 20.70
C GLY A 178 1.50 11.53 22.05
N VAL A 179 2.69 10.93 22.15
CA VAL A 179 3.23 10.38 23.39
C VAL A 179 4.19 11.37 24.05
N LEU A 180 4.02 11.59 25.36
CA LEU A 180 4.97 12.35 26.16
C LEU A 180 6.27 11.54 26.32
N VAL A 181 7.38 12.11 25.88
CA VAL A 181 8.72 11.54 26.07
C VAL A 181 9.60 12.49 26.86
N TYR A 182 10.48 11.93 27.69
CA TYR A 182 11.40 12.70 28.54
C TYR A 182 12.68 13.15 27.82
N GLN A 183 12.89 12.66 26.59
CA GLN A 183 14.05 12.95 25.77
C GLN A 183 13.66 13.88 24.61
N GLU A 184 14.52 14.87 24.33
CA GLU A 184 14.40 15.71 23.15
C GLU A 184 14.99 15.03 21.90
N TYR A 185 14.18 14.98 20.85
CA TYR A 185 14.54 14.56 19.50
C TYR A 185 14.54 15.76 18.56
N LYS A 186 15.63 15.88 17.79
CA LYS A 186 15.75 16.84 16.68
C LYS A 186 15.04 16.35 15.40
N TYR A 187 14.93 15.04 15.27
CA TYR A 187 14.32 14.39 14.10
C TYR A 187 13.33 13.33 14.57
N VAL A 188 12.21 13.20 13.87
CA VAL A 188 11.41 11.98 13.90
C VAL A 188 11.97 11.06 12.83
N THR A 189 12.38 9.85 13.21
CA THR A 189 12.89 8.84 12.27
C THR A 189 11.85 7.75 12.11
N CYS A 190 11.46 7.50 10.87
CA CYS A 190 10.52 6.46 10.48
C CYS A 190 11.21 5.40 9.63
N SER A 191 10.82 4.14 9.80
CA SER A 191 11.28 3.02 8.99
C SER A 191 10.13 2.13 8.55
N CYS A 192 10.32 1.47 7.41
CA CYS A 192 9.49 0.38 6.90
C CYS A 192 10.40 -0.73 6.39
N THR A 193 9.88 -1.95 6.48
CA THR A 193 10.54 -3.18 6.03
C THR A 193 9.56 -3.94 5.17
N ASP A 194 10.02 -4.45 4.04
CA ASP A 194 9.20 -5.29 3.16
C ASP A 194 9.21 -6.77 3.60
N SER A 195 8.53 -7.62 2.83
CA SER A 195 8.43 -9.05 3.15
C SER A 195 9.75 -9.82 2.98
N GLU A 196 10.67 -9.29 2.18
CA GLU A 196 11.98 -9.87 1.90
C GLU A 196 13.08 -9.33 2.85
N GLY A 197 12.74 -8.36 3.72
CA GLY A 197 13.60 -7.82 4.77
C GLY A 197 14.41 -6.58 4.37
N GLU A 198 14.21 -6.01 3.18
CA GLU A 198 14.82 -4.73 2.81
C GLU A 198 14.16 -3.58 3.56
N MET A 199 14.98 -2.62 3.97
CA MET A 199 14.56 -1.51 4.83
C MET A 199 14.75 -0.15 4.18
N SER A 200 13.81 0.74 4.42
CA SER A 200 13.95 2.17 4.12
C SER A 200 13.70 3.03 5.33
N ASN A 201 14.37 4.19 5.34
CA ASN A 201 14.29 5.16 6.42
C ASN A 201 13.87 6.54 5.88
N PHE A 202 13.11 7.27 6.68
CA PHE A 202 12.69 8.63 6.40
C PHE A 202 12.80 9.49 7.65
N GLN A 203 13.29 10.72 7.50
CA GLN A 203 13.50 11.64 8.61
C GLN A 203 12.74 12.94 8.39
N MET A 204 12.01 13.35 9.43
CA MET A 204 11.31 14.62 9.49
C MET A 204 12.05 15.54 10.46
N ASN A 205 12.32 16.78 10.04
CA ASN A 205 12.78 17.80 10.96
C ASN A 205 11.67 18.17 11.94
N VAL A 206 12.03 18.28 13.20
CA VAL A 206 11.14 18.77 14.26
C VAL A 206 11.24 20.28 14.32
N THR A 207 10.11 20.97 14.17
CA THR A 207 9.99 22.37 14.54
C THR A 207 9.45 22.46 15.96
N LYS A 208 10.05 23.31 16.80
CA LYS A 208 9.48 23.57 18.13
C LYS A 208 8.26 24.46 17.98
N HIS A 209 7.20 24.14 18.70
CA HIS A 209 6.05 25.02 18.85
C HIS A 209 6.50 26.24 19.66
N ASP A 210 6.36 27.43 19.09
CA ASP A 210 6.67 28.66 19.81
C ASP A 210 5.56 28.93 20.83
N SER A 211 5.79 28.51 22.06
CA SER A 211 4.92 28.80 23.20
C SER A 211 5.10 30.26 23.64
N GLN A 212 4.78 31.24 22.80
CA GLN A 212 4.62 32.63 23.24
C GLN A 212 3.33 32.79 24.05
N THR A 213 3.22 32.12 25.19
CA THR A 213 2.18 32.39 26.20
C THR A 213 2.77 32.24 27.59
N GLY A 214 3.40 33.31 28.07
CA GLY A 214 3.88 33.34 29.45
C GLY A 214 4.76 34.54 29.75
N LEU A 215 4.17 35.72 29.87
CA LEU A 215 4.72 36.67 30.84
C LEU A 215 4.86 35.91 32.17
N PRO A 216 6.04 35.85 32.80
CA PRO A 216 6.21 35.07 34.02
C PRO A 216 5.17 35.54 35.05
N PRO A 217 4.55 34.64 35.84
CA PRO A 217 3.53 35.01 36.82
C PRO A 217 4.00 36.12 37.76
N ALA A 218 5.31 36.18 38.02
CA ALA A 218 5.94 37.26 38.78
C ALA A 218 5.81 38.65 38.11
N ALA A 219 5.94 38.77 36.79
CA ALA A 219 5.81 40.05 36.10
C ALA A 219 4.35 40.56 36.14
N SER A 220 3.38 39.66 36.04
CA SER A 220 1.95 40.01 36.11
C SER A 220 1.54 40.48 37.51
N ILE A 221 2.04 39.80 38.56
CA ILE A 221 1.78 40.19 39.96
C ILE A 221 2.46 41.52 40.29
N VAL A 222 3.74 41.72 39.92
CA VAL A 222 4.48 42.96 40.20
C VAL A 222 3.82 44.16 39.51
N VAL A 223 3.41 44.03 38.25
CA VAL A 223 2.68 45.08 37.53
C VAL A 223 1.34 45.38 38.20
N CYS A 224 0.60 44.36 38.62
CA CYS A 224 -0.68 44.56 39.33
C CYS A 224 -0.49 45.27 40.68
N THR A 225 0.52 44.88 41.47
CA THR A 225 0.81 45.54 42.75
C THR A 225 1.26 47.00 42.59
N LEU A 226 2.10 47.31 41.60
CA LEU A 226 2.54 48.69 41.32
C LEU A 226 1.37 49.58 40.91
N LEU A 227 0.45 49.09 40.08
CA LEU A 227 -0.75 49.83 39.68
C LEU A 227 -1.68 50.11 40.86
N VAL A 228 -1.88 49.14 41.76
CA VAL A 228 -2.69 49.31 42.98
C VAL A 228 -2.06 50.34 43.92
N VAL A 229 -0.74 50.27 44.14
CA VAL A 229 -0.02 51.25 44.98
C VAL A 229 -0.10 52.66 44.39
N LEU A 230 0.05 52.82 43.07
CA LEU A 230 -0.06 54.11 42.41
C LEU A 230 -1.47 54.71 42.57
N LEU A 231 -2.52 53.88 42.45
CA LEU A 231 -3.91 54.28 42.69
C LEU A 231 -4.15 54.72 44.13
N ILE A 232 -3.59 54.01 45.11
CA ILE A 232 -3.71 54.41 46.52
C ILE A 232 -3.01 55.75 46.74
N ILE A 233 -1.81 55.94 46.19
CA ILE A 233 -1.06 57.19 46.31
C ILE A 233 -1.84 58.35 45.69
N THR A 234 -2.41 58.19 44.49
CA THR A 234 -3.18 59.27 43.83
C THR A 234 -4.44 59.63 44.61
N VAL A 235 -5.16 58.64 45.16
CA VAL A 235 -6.33 58.87 46.01
C VAL A 235 -5.95 59.61 47.29
N VAL A 236 -4.88 59.20 47.98
CA VAL A 236 -4.41 59.87 49.19
C VAL A 236 -3.99 61.30 48.89
N LEU A 237 -3.27 61.53 47.79
CA LEU A 237 -2.85 62.86 47.38
C LEU A 237 -4.04 63.77 47.05
N ALA A 238 -5.06 63.24 46.35
CA ALA A 238 -6.30 63.94 46.07
C ALA A 238 -7.07 64.29 47.36
N CYS A 239 -7.15 63.37 48.33
CA CYS A 239 -7.76 63.65 49.63
C CYS A 239 -7.01 64.72 50.43
N LEU A 240 -5.68 64.70 50.42
CA LEU A 240 -4.87 65.72 51.10
C LEU A 240 -5.02 67.09 50.43
N LEU A 241 -5.03 67.15 49.10
CA LEU A 241 -5.29 68.38 48.35
C LEU A 241 -6.69 68.92 48.61
N GLN A 242 -7.71 68.06 48.68
CA GLN A 242 -9.07 68.45 49.03
C GLN A 242 -9.13 69.05 50.43
N LYS A 243 -8.45 68.44 51.41
CA LYS A 243 -8.40 68.94 52.79
C LYS A 243 -7.70 70.30 52.90
N ILE A 244 -6.65 70.55 52.11
CA ILE A 244 -5.98 71.86 52.04
C ILE A 244 -6.86 72.93 51.37
N TYR A 245 -7.74 72.52 50.46
CA TYR A 245 -8.67 73.43 49.79
C TYR A 245 -9.87 73.81 50.68
N ASP A 246 -10.27 72.91 51.59
CA ASP A 246 -11.42 73.09 52.48
C ASP A 246 -11.06 73.81 53.81
N ASP A 247 -9.76 74.00 54.13
CA ASP A 247 -9.22 74.80 55.25
C ASP A 247 -8.87 76.24 54.82
#